data_AF-A0A971EX96-F1
#
_entry.id   AF-A0A971EX96-F1
#
_cell.length_a   1.000
_cell.length_b   1.000
_cell.length_c   1.000
_cell.angle_alpha   90.00
_cell.angle_beta   90.00
_cell.angle_gamma   90.00
#
_symmetry.space_group_name_H-M   'P 1'
#
loop_
_entity.id
_entity.type
_entity.pdbx_description
1 polymer ?
#
loop_
_entity_poly.entity_id
_entity_poly.type
_entity_poly.pdbx_seq_one_letter_code
_entity_poly.pdbx_strand_id
1 'polypeptide(L)'
;MENNKRVNNKTIWILIISIAMITIIAAILILFKDDLFKQKENFDNDIVIKRMDGNGSLKMPYKYSEIFFTSSSFFEEEILNLKISTVSFDFSKAGISWGAVENVFVNTSYKNTLDDLGGIKYFKGITDISTIISDKRRSSVVFYEGYSEEQFKDGNKYIIIPSSMSKYINEELSTDEKILTLKHANYLGMYKIIGEYTTKGKYDTIYVSYTDFEGLFDASSSYISEYVDTLEIDINEEKNLTKLLEYLRRYFAEANMIDQYEDKLNWFDEPYIYKFKHSISTNTVSSETPAVKNEKNILTISRIDGGADLNMSHVYADILINDYMTYSQYIDDIVISTAVMGVDRSSKPLYTNYEMYGITIGWRGVDIDDYKPLLDLMFHQSVTSTSNIINRKSDCEIIFYGDYTEKDLIIPREEDCKGFVKGYAIVPSTFNNASSQYSQGESDLMITYHTEEEYDGGFPIVYSEFKPIGEYVTTDKYDTIYLTYVGYNEKYVIEPYKSEYIESIVIETKKDIDITPFLEYLEKYFAPADNAEKYKGKDNELGLAYEFCYTWIESID
;
A
#
# COMPACT_ATOMS: atom_id res chain seq x y z
N MET A 1 -3.85 -80.02 40.18
CA MET A 1 -2.53 -79.40 40.46
C MET A 1 -2.55 -78.00 39.88
N GLU A 2 -2.82 -77.00 40.72
CA GLU A 2 -2.64 -75.59 40.39
C GLU A 2 -1.14 -75.32 40.20
N ASN A 3 -0.73 -74.82 39.03
CA ASN A 3 0.57 -74.20 38.85
C ASN A 3 0.40 -72.69 38.89
N ASN A 4 0.46 -72.17 40.11
CA ASN A 4 0.44 -70.74 40.42
C ASN A 4 1.79 -70.13 39.98
N LYS A 5 1.86 -69.61 38.75
CA LYS A 5 3.04 -68.93 38.22
C LYS A 5 3.15 -67.56 38.91
N ARG A 6 3.91 -67.50 40.01
CA ARG A 6 4.32 -66.24 40.66
C ARG A 6 4.98 -65.34 39.61
N VAL A 7 4.23 -64.37 39.09
CA VAL A 7 4.79 -63.26 38.32
C VAL A 7 5.69 -62.50 39.28
N ASN A 8 6.99 -62.49 38.97
CA ASN A 8 8.00 -61.90 39.82
C ASN A 8 7.73 -60.39 39.91
N ASN A 9 7.50 -59.85 41.12
CA ASN A 9 7.17 -58.43 41.35
C ASN A 9 8.17 -57.46 40.68
N LYS A 10 9.42 -57.89 40.45
CA LYS A 10 10.43 -57.12 39.69
C LYS A 10 10.03 -56.89 38.22
N THR A 11 9.41 -57.88 37.57
CA THR A 11 9.00 -57.78 36.16
C THR A 11 7.83 -56.81 35.99
N ILE A 12 6.91 -56.79 36.95
CA ILE A 12 5.80 -55.82 36.98
C ILE A 12 6.34 -54.40 37.21
N TRP A 13 7.30 -54.24 38.13
CA TRP A 13 7.93 -52.94 38.40
C TRP A 13 8.72 -52.39 37.20
N ILE A 14 9.45 -53.24 36.47
CA ILE A 14 10.15 -52.83 35.25
C ILE A 14 9.15 -52.34 34.20
N LEU A 15 8.03 -53.05 34.02
CA LEU A 15 7.00 -52.69 33.05
C LEU A 15 6.32 -51.35 33.40
N ILE A 16 6.05 -51.11 34.69
CA ILE A 16 5.50 -49.83 35.18
C ILE A 16 6.49 -48.68 34.94
N ILE A 17 7.78 -48.89 35.24
CA ILE A 17 8.82 -47.86 35.00
C ILE A 17 8.97 -47.59 33.50
N SER A 18 8.94 -48.61 32.65
CA SER A 18 9.02 -48.43 31.19
C SER A 18 7.82 -47.65 30.64
N ILE A 19 6.60 -47.96 31.08
CA ILE A 19 5.40 -47.20 30.69
C ILE A 19 5.51 -45.76 31.18
N ALA A 20 5.91 -45.55 32.45
CA ALA A 20 6.09 -44.22 33.02
C ALA A 20 7.12 -43.39 32.23
N MET A 21 8.25 -44.00 31.85
CA MET A 21 9.26 -43.32 31.03
C MET A 21 8.74 -42.95 29.65
N ILE A 22 7.99 -43.83 28.98
CA ILE A 22 7.39 -43.53 27.67
C ILE A 22 6.39 -42.38 27.78
N THR A 23 5.55 -42.36 28.83
CA THR A 23 4.62 -41.25 29.06
C THR A 23 5.34 -39.94 29.39
N ILE A 24 6.46 -39.98 30.11
CA ILE A 24 7.25 -38.78 30.39
C ILE A 24 7.92 -38.27 29.10
N ILE A 25 8.50 -39.16 28.29
CA ILE A 25 9.09 -38.80 26.99
C ILE A 25 8.03 -38.23 26.06
N ALA A 26 6.83 -38.81 26.00
CA ALA A 26 5.72 -38.31 25.22
C ALA A 26 5.22 -36.94 25.73
N ALA A 27 5.11 -36.76 27.05
CA ALA A 27 4.73 -35.48 27.65
C ALA A 27 5.77 -34.39 27.40
N ILE A 28 7.06 -34.71 27.49
CA ILE A 28 8.17 -33.81 27.13
C ILE A 28 8.11 -33.50 25.62
N LEU A 29 7.90 -34.48 24.75
CA LEU A 29 7.75 -34.23 23.30
C LEU A 29 6.53 -33.39 22.95
N ILE A 30 5.45 -33.44 23.74
CA ILE A 30 4.26 -32.60 23.58
C ILE A 30 4.53 -31.19 24.12
N LEU A 31 5.13 -31.06 25.31
CA LEU A 31 5.47 -29.78 25.94
C LEU A 31 6.52 -29.00 25.16
N PHE A 32 7.48 -29.70 24.56
CA PHE A 32 8.50 -29.11 23.70
C PHE A 32 8.17 -29.27 22.21
N LYS A 33 6.96 -29.69 21.83
CA LYS A 33 6.59 -29.82 20.42
C LYS A 33 6.75 -28.48 19.70
N ASP A 34 6.32 -27.40 20.33
CA ASP A 34 6.34 -26.07 19.72
C ASP A 34 7.75 -25.46 19.71
N ASP A 35 8.66 -25.87 20.61
CA ASP A 35 10.06 -25.41 20.62
C ASP A 35 11.04 -26.32 19.86
N LEU A 36 10.79 -27.63 19.77
CA LEU A 36 11.59 -28.59 18.98
C LEU A 36 11.22 -28.57 17.49
N PHE A 37 9.98 -28.19 17.15
CA PHE A 37 9.51 -28.05 15.77
C PHE A 37 9.26 -26.60 15.35
N LYS A 38 9.63 -25.61 16.18
CA LYS A 38 10.07 -24.34 15.62
C LYS A 38 11.26 -24.70 14.73
N GLN A 39 11.00 -24.83 13.43
CA GLN A 39 12.02 -24.47 12.46
C GLN A 39 12.54 -23.13 12.99
N LYS A 40 13.81 -23.12 13.36
CA LYS A 40 14.55 -21.87 13.38
C LYS A 40 14.16 -21.24 12.03
N GLU A 41 13.40 -20.15 12.06
CA GLU A 41 13.21 -19.33 10.86
C GLU A 41 14.64 -18.93 10.52
N ASN A 42 15.29 -19.73 9.67
CA ASN A 42 16.50 -19.33 9.00
C ASN A 42 15.98 -18.27 8.05
N PHE A 43 15.98 -17.02 8.52
CA PHE A 43 15.96 -15.87 7.62
C PHE A 43 17.32 -15.90 6.92
N ASP A 44 17.45 -16.80 5.93
CA ASP A 44 18.40 -16.60 4.86
C ASP A 44 17.79 -15.44 4.08
N ASN A 45 18.25 -14.21 4.33
CA ASN A 45 18.04 -12.99 3.53
C ASN A 45 16.65 -12.81 2.85
N ASP A 46 15.56 -13.13 3.56
CA ASP A 46 14.20 -13.08 3.01
C ASP A 46 13.38 -11.96 3.66
N ILE A 47 12.64 -11.20 2.84
CA ILE A 47 11.53 -10.37 3.31
C ILE A 47 10.28 -11.25 3.34
N VAL A 48 9.67 -11.40 4.51
CA VAL A 48 8.49 -12.27 4.69
C VAL A 48 7.26 -11.42 5.00
N ILE A 49 6.19 -11.59 4.21
CA ILE A 49 4.89 -10.97 4.48
C ILE A 49 4.13 -11.84 5.48
N LYS A 50 3.53 -11.20 6.49
CA LYS A 50 2.74 -11.84 7.55
C LYS A 50 1.47 -11.03 7.82
N ARG A 51 0.45 -11.66 8.41
CA ARG A 51 -0.70 -10.92 8.94
C ARG A 51 -0.33 -10.16 10.20
N MET A 52 -0.96 -9.01 10.41
CA MET A 52 -0.78 -8.21 11.63
C MET A 52 -1.36 -8.90 12.86
N ASP A 53 -2.48 -9.63 12.70
CA ASP A 53 -3.15 -10.38 13.78
C ASP A 53 -2.41 -11.64 14.26
N GLY A 54 -1.29 -12.00 13.63
CA GLY A 54 -0.46 -13.14 14.02
C GLY A 54 -0.97 -14.51 13.55
N ASN A 55 -2.00 -14.56 12.72
CA ASN A 55 -2.44 -15.82 12.10
C ASN A 55 -1.38 -16.33 11.10
N GLY A 56 -1.17 -17.65 11.07
CA GLY A 56 -0.07 -18.28 10.34
C GLY A 56 -0.28 -18.41 8.82
N SER A 57 -1.51 -18.35 8.34
CA SER A 57 -1.85 -18.34 6.90
C SER A 57 -2.20 -16.92 6.48
N LEU A 58 -1.63 -16.43 5.38
CA LEU A 58 -1.89 -15.06 4.92
C LEU A 58 -3.36 -14.86 4.56
N LYS A 59 -3.95 -15.81 3.81
CA LYS A 59 -5.29 -15.67 3.22
C LYS A 59 -5.47 -14.28 2.62
N MET A 60 -4.48 -13.87 1.83
CA MET A 60 -4.39 -12.53 1.31
C MET A 60 -5.03 -12.45 -0.07
N PRO A 61 -5.75 -11.36 -0.41
CA PRO A 61 -6.30 -11.19 -1.75
C PRO A 61 -5.22 -11.17 -2.81
N TYR A 62 -5.54 -11.65 -4.02
CA TYR A 62 -4.60 -11.71 -5.15
C TYR A 62 -3.92 -10.37 -5.46
N LYS A 63 -4.66 -9.25 -5.38
CA LYS A 63 -4.15 -7.90 -5.69
C LYS A 63 -2.84 -7.54 -4.97
N TYR A 64 -2.64 -8.03 -3.73
CA TYR A 64 -1.42 -7.78 -2.97
C TYR A 64 -0.20 -8.58 -3.47
N SER A 65 -0.41 -9.68 -4.18
CA SER A 65 0.67 -10.41 -4.88
C SER A 65 0.87 -9.91 -6.30
N GLU A 66 -0.20 -9.40 -6.93
CA GLU A 66 -0.19 -8.90 -8.31
C GLU A 66 0.79 -7.74 -8.50
N ILE A 67 0.92 -6.87 -7.50
CA ILE A 67 1.85 -5.73 -7.52
C ILE A 67 3.27 -6.14 -7.92
N PHE A 68 3.72 -7.33 -7.51
CA PHE A 68 5.07 -7.81 -7.80
C PHE A 68 5.24 -8.23 -9.26
N PHE A 69 4.17 -8.62 -9.96
CA PHE A 69 4.22 -9.01 -11.36
C PHE A 69 4.06 -7.81 -12.30
N THR A 70 3.36 -6.76 -11.86
CA THR A 70 3.24 -5.51 -12.61
C THR A 70 4.45 -4.60 -12.42
N SER A 71 5.13 -4.67 -11.27
CA SER A 71 6.29 -3.85 -10.95
C SER A 71 7.64 -4.58 -10.99
N SER A 72 7.68 -5.88 -11.32
CA SER A 72 8.89 -6.72 -11.24
C SER A 72 10.10 -6.10 -11.95
N SER A 73 9.87 -5.49 -13.11
CA SER A 73 10.94 -4.88 -13.91
C SER A 73 11.68 -3.74 -13.20
N PHE A 74 11.05 -3.10 -12.20
CA PHE A 74 11.67 -2.01 -11.45
C PHE A 74 12.62 -2.49 -10.35
N PHE A 75 12.56 -3.78 -9.98
CA PHE A 75 13.30 -4.35 -8.86
C PHE A 75 14.06 -5.63 -9.24
N GLU A 76 14.37 -5.83 -10.54
CA GLU A 76 15.03 -7.04 -11.04
C GLU A 76 16.44 -7.27 -10.46
N GLU A 77 17.11 -6.20 -10.01
CA GLU A 77 18.43 -6.32 -9.37
C GLU A 77 18.32 -6.63 -7.87
N GLU A 78 17.27 -6.17 -7.22
CA GLU A 78 17.01 -6.27 -5.78
C GLU A 78 16.29 -7.57 -5.40
N ILE A 79 15.38 -8.07 -6.24
CA ILE A 79 14.59 -9.29 -6.01
C ILE A 79 15.24 -10.46 -6.77
N LEU A 80 15.82 -11.41 -6.04
CA LEU A 80 16.40 -12.62 -6.62
C LEU A 80 15.33 -13.66 -6.95
N ASN A 81 14.28 -13.74 -6.12
CA ASN A 81 13.23 -14.74 -6.26
C ASN A 81 11.97 -14.30 -5.50
N LEU A 82 10.81 -14.68 -6.03
CA LEU A 82 9.51 -14.49 -5.36
C LEU A 82 8.95 -15.87 -5.03
N LYS A 83 8.70 -16.15 -3.75
CA LYS A 83 8.09 -17.40 -3.26
C LYS A 83 6.64 -17.12 -2.86
N ILE A 84 5.72 -17.35 -3.79
CA ILE A 84 4.29 -17.15 -3.61
C ILE A 84 3.61 -18.52 -3.69
N SER A 85 2.68 -18.78 -2.77
CA SER A 85 1.79 -19.92 -2.89
C SER A 85 0.35 -19.53 -2.59
N THR A 86 -0.59 -20.12 -3.32
CA THR A 86 -2.01 -19.95 -3.05
C THR A 86 -2.47 -20.82 -1.90
N VAL A 87 -3.68 -20.62 -1.37
CA VAL A 87 -4.35 -21.64 -0.55
C VAL A 87 -4.54 -22.92 -1.37
N SER A 88 -4.74 -24.04 -0.67
CA SER A 88 -5.07 -25.30 -1.34
C SER A 88 -6.55 -25.34 -1.71
N PHE A 89 -6.84 -25.36 -3.01
CA PHE A 89 -8.20 -25.39 -3.53
C PHE A 89 -8.66 -26.83 -3.76
N ASP A 90 -9.86 -27.16 -3.31
CA ASP A 90 -10.54 -28.42 -3.63
C ASP A 90 -11.19 -28.30 -5.01
N PHE A 91 -10.82 -29.19 -5.94
CA PHE A 91 -11.33 -29.17 -7.31
C PHE A 91 -12.86 -29.11 -7.38
N SER A 92 -13.53 -29.96 -6.59
CA SER A 92 -15.00 -30.04 -6.60
C SER A 92 -15.65 -28.77 -6.05
N LYS A 93 -15.06 -28.15 -5.03
CA LYS A 93 -15.61 -26.93 -4.42
C LYS A 93 -15.36 -25.70 -5.28
N ALA A 94 -14.21 -25.66 -5.95
CA ALA A 94 -13.84 -24.57 -6.85
C ALA A 94 -14.56 -24.63 -8.21
N GLY A 95 -15.36 -25.68 -8.47
CA GLY A 95 -15.99 -25.87 -9.77
C GLY A 95 -14.98 -26.15 -10.90
N ILE A 96 -13.76 -26.55 -10.54
CA ILE A 96 -12.68 -26.82 -11.48
C ILE A 96 -12.58 -28.33 -11.68
N SER A 97 -12.53 -28.73 -12.93
CA SER A 97 -12.26 -30.11 -13.34
C SER A 97 -10.87 -30.17 -13.96
N TRP A 98 -10.21 -31.32 -13.81
CA TRP A 98 -8.94 -31.58 -14.48
C TRP A 98 -9.07 -32.79 -15.41
N GLY A 99 -8.27 -32.78 -16.47
CA GLY A 99 -8.18 -33.85 -17.46
C GLY A 99 -6.83 -33.82 -18.16
N ALA A 100 -6.72 -34.53 -19.26
CA ALA A 100 -5.55 -34.47 -20.14
C ALA A 100 -5.98 -34.42 -21.59
N VAL A 101 -5.07 -33.98 -22.46
CA VAL A 101 -5.27 -34.10 -23.91
C VAL A 101 -5.25 -35.57 -24.34
N GLU A 102 -5.74 -35.85 -25.55
CA GLU A 102 -5.88 -37.21 -26.06
C GLU A 102 -4.57 -38.01 -25.96
N ASN A 103 -4.67 -39.29 -25.58
CA ASN A 103 -3.55 -40.23 -25.45
C ASN A 103 -2.53 -39.95 -24.33
N VAL A 104 -2.70 -38.91 -23.51
CA VAL A 104 -1.83 -38.68 -22.35
C VAL A 104 -2.09 -39.71 -21.25
N PHE A 105 -3.36 -40.03 -20.98
CA PHE A 105 -3.69 -41.05 -19.99
C PHE A 105 -3.85 -42.44 -20.60
N VAL A 106 -3.10 -43.41 -20.06
CA VAL A 106 -3.18 -44.84 -20.37
C VAL A 106 -3.77 -45.62 -19.21
N ASN A 107 -4.29 -46.83 -19.47
CA ASN A 107 -4.80 -47.75 -18.45
C ASN A 107 -5.93 -47.17 -17.57
N THR A 108 -6.75 -46.27 -18.12
CA THR A 108 -7.86 -45.59 -17.41
C THR A 108 -9.12 -46.43 -17.24
N SER A 109 -9.19 -47.61 -17.88
CA SER A 109 -10.35 -48.51 -17.84
C SER A 109 -10.41 -49.42 -16.60
N TYR A 110 -9.39 -49.42 -15.74
CA TYR A 110 -9.35 -50.27 -14.54
C TYR A 110 -9.95 -49.55 -13.33
N LYS A 111 -10.71 -50.28 -12.50
CA LYS A 111 -11.37 -49.74 -11.30
C LYS A 111 -10.39 -49.04 -10.33
N ASN A 112 -9.19 -49.61 -10.14
CA ASN A 112 -8.16 -49.04 -9.28
C ASN A 112 -7.63 -47.69 -9.81
N THR A 113 -7.75 -47.42 -11.11
CA THR A 113 -7.36 -46.14 -11.72
C THR A 113 -8.25 -45.00 -11.28
N LEU A 114 -9.56 -45.24 -11.13
CA LEU A 114 -10.49 -44.24 -10.61
C LEU A 114 -10.25 -43.92 -9.13
N ASP A 115 -9.80 -44.91 -8.36
CA ASP A 115 -9.47 -44.73 -6.94
C ASP A 115 -8.16 -43.93 -6.78
N ASP A 116 -7.12 -44.25 -7.55
CA ASP A 116 -5.83 -43.54 -7.50
C ASP A 116 -5.93 -42.11 -8.05
N LEU A 117 -6.60 -41.91 -9.19
CA LEU A 117 -6.85 -40.57 -9.74
C LEU A 117 -7.89 -39.80 -8.91
N GLY A 118 -8.86 -40.47 -8.32
CA GLY A 118 -9.82 -39.88 -7.36
C GLY A 118 -9.17 -39.42 -6.05
N GLY A 119 -7.93 -39.86 -5.77
CA GLY A 119 -7.09 -39.35 -4.68
C GLY A 119 -6.55 -37.94 -4.93
N ILE A 120 -6.59 -37.44 -6.17
CA ILE A 120 -6.13 -36.10 -6.53
C ILE A 120 -7.28 -35.13 -6.29
N LYS A 121 -7.26 -34.52 -5.11
CA LYS A 121 -8.38 -33.73 -4.62
C LYS A 121 -8.13 -32.24 -4.70
N TYR A 122 -6.87 -31.82 -4.65
CA TYR A 122 -6.51 -30.43 -4.49
C TYR A 122 -5.62 -29.92 -5.61
N PHE A 123 -5.59 -28.60 -5.77
CA PHE A 123 -4.59 -27.90 -6.57
C PHE A 123 -4.11 -26.63 -5.86
N LYS A 124 -2.89 -26.19 -6.18
CA LYS A 124 -2.23 -25.03 -5.57
C LYS A 124 -1.38 -24.32 -6.63
N GLY A 125 -1.48 -23.00 -6.73
CA GLY A 125 -0.58 -22.18 -7.54
C GLY A 125 0.69 -21.86 -6.77
N ILE A 126 1.85 -22.01 -7.39
CA ILE A 126 3.16 -21.77 -6.76
C ILE A 126 4.13 -21.12 -7.75
N THR A 127 4.99 -20.22 -7.28
CA THR A 127 6.13 -19.69 -8.07
C THR A 127 7.42 -20.47 -7.82
N ASP A 128 7.52 -21.16 -6.68
CA ASP A 128 8.75 -21.83 -6.25
C ASP A 128 8.47 -23.24 -5.70
N ILE A 129 9.27 -24.23 -6.13
CA ILE A 129 9.07 -25.65 -5.80
C ILE A 129 9.35 -25.97 -4.34
N SER A 130 10.07 -25.11 -3.60
CA SER A 130 10.27 -25.25 -2.16
C SER A 130 8.94 -25.34 -1.41
N THR A 131 7.87 -24.75 -1.96
CA THR A 131 6.50 -24.90 -1.46
C THR A 131 6.06 -26.36 -1.39
N ILE A 132 6.37 -27.16 -2.42
CA ILE A 132 6.02 -28.60 -2.47
C ILE A 132 6.74 -29.36 -1.34
N ILE A 133 8.00 -29.00 -1.11
CA ILE A 133 8.85 -29.61 -0.08
C ILE A 133 8.30 -29.28 1.32
N SER A 134 7.89 -28.02 1.53
CA SER A 134 7.26 -27.54 2.76
C SER A 134 5.93 -28.23 3.04
N ASP A 135 5.03 -28.25 2.05
CA ASP A 135 3.68 -28.84 2.16
C ASP A 135 3.72 -30.35 2.46
N LYS A 136 4.63 -31.09 1.80
CA LYS A 136 4.62 -32.56 1.78
C LYS A 136 5.67 -33.23 2.66
N ARG A 137 6.55 -32.45 3.32
CA ARG A 137 7.59 -32.88 4.28
C ARG A 137 8.40 -34.12 3.84
N ARG A 138 9.66 -33.93 3.45
CA ARG A 138 10.54 -35.00 2.90
C ARG A 138 10.06 -35.53 1.53
N SER A 139 9.45 -34.65 0.75
CA SER A 139 9.18 -34.89 -0.67
C SER A 139 10.39 -34.44 -1.49
N SER A 140 10.61 -35.11 -2.62
CA SER A 140 11.56 -34.69 -3.66
C SER A 140 10.79 -34.49 -4.96
N VAL A 141 11.10 -33.42 -5.69
CA VAL A 141 10.61 -33.16 -7.04
C VAL A 141 11.62 -33.74 -8.03
N VAL A 142 11.13 -34.47 -9.04
CA VAL A 142 11.90 -34.98 -10.16
C VAL A 142 11.38 -34.32 -11.42
N PHE A 143 12.24 -33.54 -12.09
CA PHE A 143 11.90 -32.92 -13.37
C PHE A 143 12.08 -33.92 -14.52
N TYR A 144 11.23 -33.79 -15.52
CA TYR A 144 11.37 -34.51 -16.78
C TYR A 144 12.50 -33.92 -17.63
N GLU A 145 12.99 -34.71 -18.59
CA GLU A 145 14.09 -34.29 -19.46
C GLU A 145 13.77 -32.97 -20.17
N GLY A 146 14.73 -32.04 -20.13
CA GLY A 146 14.60 -30.68 -20.68
C GLY A 146 14.04 -29.64 -19.70
N TYR A 147 13.57 -30.06 -18.52
CA TYR A 147 12.97 -29.20 -17.52
C TYR A 147 13.79 -29.03 -16.24
N SER A 148 13.62 -27.88 -15.59
CA SER A 148 14.31 -27.52 -14.36
C SER A 148 13.44 -26.63 -13.46
N GLU A 149 13.91 -26.42 -12.23
CA GLU A 149 13.31 -25.45 -11.31
C GLU A 149 13.32 -24.03 -11.86
N GLU A 150 14.41 -23.63 -12.53
CA GLU A 150 14.51 -22.29 -13.16
C GLU A 150 13.41 -22.09 -14.20
N GLN A 151 13.17 -23.09 -15.07
CA GLN A 151 12.11 -22.98 -16.07
C GLN A 151 10.71 -22.89 -15.48
N PHE A 152 10.48 -23.49 -14.31
CA PHE A 152 9.20 -23.35 -13.61
C PHE A 152 8.93 -21.89 -13.21
N LYS A 153 9.99 -21.11 -12.98
CA LYS A 153 9.92 -19.68 -12.62
C LYS A 153 9.66 -18.76 -13.81
N ASP A 154 9.82 -19.23 -15.05
CA ASP A 154 9.60 -18.46 -16.28
C ASP A 154 8.12 -18.08 -16.53
N GLY A 155 7.19 -18.45 -15.64
CA GLY A 155 5.78 -18.07 -15.72
C GLY A 155 4.98 -18.77 -16.84
N ASN A 156 5.58 -19.76 -17.50
CA ASN A 156 4.90 -20.60 -18.47
C ASN A 156 3.91 -21.56 -17.79
N LYS A 157 2.87 -22.00 -18.52
CA LYS A 157 1.83 -22.92 -18.02
C LYS A 157 2.39 -24.32 -17.75
N TYR A 158 2.90 -24.50 -16.54
CA TYR A 158 3.54 -25.73 -16.10
C TYR A 158 2.84 -26.34 -14.89
N ILE A 159 2.98 -27.66 -14.77
CA ILE A 159 2.36 -28.44 -13.70
C ILE A 159 3.30 -29.52 -13.20
N ILE A 160 3.32 -29.70 -11.88
CA ILE A 160 4.02 -30.76 -11.18
C ILE A 160 2.97 -31.66 -10.53
N ILE A 161 3.00 -32.94 -10.89
CA ILE A 161 1.99 -33.92 -10.49
C ILE A 161 2.48 -34.81 -9.34
N PRO A 162 1.59 -35.40 -8.53
CA PRO A 162 1.99 -36.45 -7.61
C PRO A 162 2.44 -37.71 -8.37
N SER A 163 3.47 -38.39 -7.86
CA SER A 163 4.01 -39.60 -8.50
C SER A 163 3.02 -40.78 -8.55
N SER A 164 1.89 -40.68 -7.84
CA SER A 164 0.75 -41.60 -7.94
C SER A 164 0.09 -41.57 -9.32
N MET A 165 0.21 -40.45 -10.05
CA MET A 165 -0.30 -40.28 -11.42
C MET A 165 0.59 -40.89 -12.49
N SER A 166 1.89 -41.04 -12.24
CA SER A 166 2.90 -41.28 -13.29
C SER A 166 2.67 -42.55 -14.08
N LYS A 167 2.21 -43.63 -13.42
CA LYS A 167 1.86 -44.91 -14.07
C LYS A 167 0.69 -44.84 -15.05
N TYR A 168 -0.04 -43.72 -15.05
CA TYR A 168 -1.13 -43.45 -15.99
C TYR A 168 -0.71 -42.48 -17.09
N ILE A 169 0.47 -41.88 -17.03
CA ILE A 169 1.00 -41.03 -18.11
C ILE A 169 1.62 -41.93 -19.17
N ASN A 170 1.27 -41.68 -20.43
CA ASN A 170 1.83 -42.41 -21.56
C ASN A 170 3.34 -42.15 -21.68
N GLU A 171 4.15 -43.19 -21.49
CA GLU A 171 5.61 -43.12 -21.56
C GLU A 171 6.12 -42.93 -23.00
N GLU A 172 5.32 -43.25 -24.02
CA GLU A 172 5.67 -43.08 -25.43
C GLU A 172 5.58 -41.62 -25.91
N LEU A 173 4.91 -40.75 -25.14
CA LEU A 173 4.82 -39.33 -25.45
C LEU A 173 6.12 -38.61 -25.08
N SER A 174 6.54 -37.70 -25.96
CA SER A 174 7.60 -36.75 -25.62
C SER A 174 7.17 -35.86 -24.45
N THR A 175 8.13 -35.29 -23.73
CA THR A 175 7.83 -34.46 -22.55
C THR A 175 6.92 -33.28 -22.88
N ASP A 176 7.06 -32.69 -24.07
CA ASP A 176 6.24 -31.55 -24.53
C ASP A 176 4.79 -31.92 -24.86
N GLU A 177 4.50 -33.20 -25.11
CA GLU A 177 3.14 -33.69 -25.43
C GLU A 177 2.34 -34.08 -24.18
N LYS A 178 3.00 -34.15 -23.01
CA LYS A 178 2.36 -34.48 -21.73
C LYS A 178 1.62 -33.26 -21.18
N ILE A 179 0.40 -33.03 -21.65
CA ILE A 179 -0.40 -31.84 -21.30
C ILE A 179 -1.62 -32.23 -20.45
N LEU A 180 -1.72 -31.63 -19.27
CA LEU A 180 -2.93 -31.63 -18.45
C LEU A 180 -3.79 -30.42 -18.76
N THR A 181 -5.11 -30.61 -18.65
CA THR A 181 -6.09 -29.53 -18.78
C THR A 181 -6.72 -29.25 -17.43
N LEU A 182 -6.78 -27.98 -17.06
CA LEU A 182 -7.59 -27.49 -15.95
C LEU A 182 -8.71 -26.64 -16.53
N LYS A 183 -9.95 -26.96 -16.17
CA LYS A 183 -11.13 -26.37 -16.79
C LYS A 183 -12.10 -25.86 -15.73
N HIS A 184 -12.45 -24.58 -15.87
CA HIS A 184 -13.61 -23.96 -15.23
C HIS A 184 -14.70 -23.69 -16.31
N ALA A 185 -15.90 -23.26 -15.90
CA ALA A 185 -17.03 -23.06 -16.81
C ALA A 185 -16.68 -22.17 -18.03
N ASN A 186 -15.87 -21.13 -17.82
CA ASN A 186 -15.53 -20.11 -18.81
C ASN A 186 -14.04 -20.09 -19.21
N TYR A 187 -13.22 -21.01 -18.69
CA TYR A 187 -11.77 -21.04 -18.95
C TYR A 187 -11.25 -22.47 -19.11
N LEU A 188 -10.31 -22.65 -20.05
CA LEU A 188 -9.58 -23.88 -20.27
C LEU A 188 -8.08 -23.57 -20.30
N GLY A 189 -7.38 -23.95 -19.24
CA GLY A 189 -5.92 -23.89 -19.17
C GLY A 189 -5.31 -25.21 -19.63
N MET A 190 -4.30 -25.14 -20.49
CA MET A 190 -3.47 -26.27 -20.91
C MET A 190 -2.09 -26.11 -20.29
N TYR A 191 -1.68 -27.06 -19.46
CA TYR A 191 -0.45 -27.02 -18.69
C TYR A 191 0.43 -28.21 -19.06
N LYS A 192 1.71 -27.96 -19.39
CA LYS A 192 2.67 -29.05 -19.62
C LYS A 192 3.10 -29.65 -18.29
N ILE A 193 3.12 -30.97 -18.21
CA ILE A 193 3.65 -31.71 -17.06
C ILE A 193 5.16 -31.70 -17.17
N ILE A 194 5.82 -31.02 -16.25
CA ILE A 194 7.29 -30.84 -16.29
C ILE A 194 8.02 -31.68 -15.23
N GLY A 195 7.28 -32.29 -14.31
CA GLY A 195 7.87 -33.11 -13.27
C GLY A 195 6.83 -33.73 -12.33
N GLU A 196 7.34 -34.49 -11.38
CA GLU A 196 6.56 -35.23 -10.40
C GLU A 196 7.16 -35.13 -9.00
N TYR A 197 6.33 -35.30 -7.97
CA TYR A 197 6.79 -35.32 -6.58
C TYR A 197 6.31 -36.56 -5.83
N THR A 198 7.12 -37.03 -4.89
CA THR A 198 6.78 -38.21 -4.09
C THR A 198 5.90 -37.86 -2.89
N THR A 199 4.85 -38.64 -2.68
CA THR A 199 3.85 -38.40 -1.62
C THR A 199 3.41 -39.71 -0.99
N LYS A 200 3.12 -39.65 0.32
CA LYS A 200 2.52 -40.74 1.11
C LYS A 200 1.15 -40.34 1.67
N GLY A 201 0.59 -39.22 1.19
CA GLY A 201 -0.69 -38.69 1.62
C GLY A 201 -1.86 -39.52 1.12
N LYS A 202 -3.02 -39.40 1.78
CA LYS A 202 -4.28 -39.98 1.31
C LYS A 202 -4.87 -39.20 0.13
N TYR A 203 -4.66 -37.89 0.14
CA TYR A 203 -5.09 -36.97 -0.91
C TYR A 203 -3.89 -36.19 -1.43
N ASP A 204 -3.77 -36.14 -2.75
CA ASP A 204 -2.67 -35.47 -3.42
C ASP A 204 -3.11 -34.13 -4.02
N THR A 205 -2.10 -33.29 -4.26
CA THR A 205 -2.24 -31.92 -4.74
C THR A 205 -1.55 -31.81 -6.09
N ILE A 206 -2.22 -31.19 -7.06
CA ILE A 206 -1.57 -30.76 -8.30
C ILE A 206 -0.98 -29.37 -8.07
N TYR A 207 0.32 -29.20 -8.34
CA TYR A 207 0.99 -27.90 -8.22
C TYR A 207 1.12 -27.27 -9.60
N VAL A 208 0.66 -26.02 -9.73
CA VAL A 208 0.58 -25.29 -10.99
C VAL A 208 1.46 -24.05 -10.90
N SER A 209 2.07 -23.63 -12.00
CA SER A 209 2.71 -22.30 -12.09
C SER A 209 1.74 -21.21 -11.67
N TYR A 210 2.19 -20.27 -10.83
CA TYR A 210 1.35 -19.19 -10.30
C TYR A 210 0.85 -18.24 -11.39
N THR A 211 1.68 -17.94 -12.38
CA THR A 211 1.32 -17.09 -13.53
C THR A 211 0.23 -17.79 -14.36
N ASP A 212 -0.83 -17.04 -14.72
CA ASP A 212 -2.07 -17.52 -15.36
C ASP A 212 -2.93 -18.46 -14.48
N PHE A 213 -2.63 -18.59 -13.18
CA PHE A 213 -3.45 -19.37 -12.26
C PHE A 213 -4.77 -18.66 -11.91
N GLU A 214 -4.75 -17.32 -11.85
CA GLU A 214 -5.94 -16.51 -11.58
C GLU A 214 -7.00 -16.67 -12.67
N GLY A 215 -6.58 -16.84 -13.94
CA GLY A 215 -7.49 -17.11 -15.06
C GLY A 215 -8.32 -18.39 -14.92
N LEU A 216 -7.96 -19.32 -14.02
CA LEU A 216 -8.78 -20.50 -13.71
C LEU A 216 -10.07 -20.17 -12.96
N PHE A 217 -10.15 -18.99 -12.34
CA PHE A 217 -11.31 -18.51 -11.61
C PHE A 217 -12.08 -17.53 -12.52
N ASP A 218 -13.41 -17.59 -12.53
CA ASP A 218 -14.24 -16.83 -13.47
C ASP A 218 -13.96 -15.32 -13.38
N ALA A 219 -13.97 -14.62 -14.51
CA ALA A 219 -13.82 -13.15 -14.58
C ALA A 219 -14.96 -12.41 -13.85
N SER A 220 -16.05 -13.10 -13.48
CA SER A 220 -17.13 -12.59 -12.63
C SER A 220 -16.96 -12.88 -11.13
N SER A 221 -15.93 -13.66 -10.75
CA SER A 221 -15.53 -13.85 -9.35
C SER A 221 -14.72 -12.64 -8.89
N SER A 222 -15.42 -11.62 -8.45
CA SER A 222 -14.87 -10.45 -7.76
C SER A 222 -14.01 -10.89 -6.56
N TYR A 223 -12.71 -11.05 -6.81
CA TYR A 223 -11.59 -11.34 -5.91
C TYR A 223 -11.74 -12.52 -4.92
N ILE A 224 -10.90 -13.54 -5.08
CA ILE A 224 -10.67 -14.52 -4.02
C ILE A 224 -9.96 -13.80 -2.88
N SER A 225 -10.72 -13.41 -1.85
CA SER A 225 -10.21 -12.71 -0.68
C SER A 225 -9.20 -13.55 0.11
N GLU A 226 -9.33 -14.88 0.07
CA GLU A 226 -8.42 -15.83 0.67
C GLU A 226 -7.61 -16.58 -0.40
N TYR A 227 -6.78 -15.87 -1.17
CA TYR A 227 -6.07 -16.46 -2.31
C TYR A 227 -4.63 -16.87 -1.98
N VAL A 228 -3.82 -15.92 -1.52
CA VAL A 228 -2.40 -16.12 -1.22
C VAL A 228 -2.24 -16.66 0.20
N ASP A 229 -1.54 -17.77 0.34
CA ASP A 229 -1.25 -18.43 1.61
C ASP A 229 0.11 -18.02 2.17
N THR A 230 1.11 -17.87 1.28
CA THR A 230 2.48 -17.46 1.62
C THR A 230 3.03 -16.48 0.59
N LEU A 231 3.80 -15.48 1.05
CA LEU A 231 4.56 -14.56 0.22
C LEU A 231 5.89 -14.23 0.90
N GLU A 232 6.98 -14.65 0.26
CA GLU A 232 8.36 -14.37 0.69
C GLU A 232 9.16 -13.86 -0.53
N ILE A 233 10.11 -12.97 -0.27
CA ILE A 233 10.93 -12.30 -1.28
C ILE A 233 12.39 -12.53 -0.91
N ASP A 234 13.10 -13.23 -1.78
CA ASP A 234 14.53 -13.45 -1.62
C ASP A 234 15.24 -12.22 -2.20
N ILE A 235 16.04 -11.54 -1.39
CA ILE A 235 16.63 -10.25 -1.77
C ILE A 235 18.14 -10.32 -2.00
N ASN A 236 18.62 -9.45 -2.88
CA ASN A 236 20.04 -9.23 -3.10
C ASN A 236 20.59 -8.19 -2.12
N GLU A 237 21.13 -8.63 -0.99
CA GLU A 237 21.68 -7.73 0.04
C GLU A 237 22.88 -6.87 -0.42
N GLU A 238 23.52 -7.21 -1.55
CA GLU A 238 24.59 -6.38 -2.13
C GLU A 238 24.06 -5.12 -2.80
N LYS A 239 22.73 -5.01 -3.00
CA LYS A 239 22.07 -3.87 -3.64
C LYS A 239 21.45 -2.93 -2.63
N ASN A 240 21.17 -1.70 -3.07
CA ASN A 240 20.46 -0.72 -2.25
C ASN A 240 18.96 -1.04 -2.24
N LEU A 241 18.47 -1.57 -1.13
CA LEU A 241 17.07 -2.01 -0.98
C LEU A 241 16.10 -0.89 -0.60
N THR A 242 16.57 0.37 -0.46
CA THR A 242 15.74 1.49 0.04
C THR A 242 14.44 1.64 -0.74
N LYS A 243 14.52 1.65 -2.09
CA LYS A 243 13.35 1.79 -2.95
C LYS A 243 12.40 0.61 -2.87
N LEU A 244 12.92 -0.61 -2.72
CA LEU A 244 12.10 -1.80 -2.53
C LEU A 244 11.33 -1.72 -1.20
N LEU A 245 12.01 -1.30 -0.13
CA LEU A 245 11.36 -1.15 1.18
C LEU A 245 10.31 -0.03 1.16
N GLU A 246 10.62 1.12 0.58
CA GLU A 246 9.65 2.21 0.37
C GLU A 246 8.43 1.74 -0.43
N TYR A 247 8.66 0.96 -1.49
CA TYR A 247 7.59 0.36 -2.28
C TYR A 247 6.73 -0.60 -1.45
N LEU A 248 7.32 -1.48 -0.65
CA LEU A 248 6.58 -2.40 0.21
C LEU A 248 5.75 -1.65 1.27
N ARG A 249 6.27 -0.56 1.84
CA ARG A 249 5.57 0.28 2.84
C ARG A 249 4.26 0.86 2.32
N ARG A 250 4.09 0.98 1.00
CA ARG A 250 2.83 1.43 0.38
C ARG A 250 1.68 0.44 0.56
N TYR A 251 1.97 -0.85 0.71
CA TYR A 251 0.95 -1.91 0.78
C TYR A 251 0.99 -2.73 2.07
N PHE A 252 2.17 -2.82 2.70
CA PHE A 252 2.44 -3.64 3.87
C PHE A 252 3.06 -2.79 4.96
N ALA A 253 2.60 -2.93 6.20
CA ALA A 253 3.19 -2.24 7.34
C ALA A 253 4.60 -2.80 7.61
N GLU A 254 5.55 -1.95 7.98
CA GLU A 254 6.85 -2.45 8.43
C GLU A 254 6.73 -3.03 9.84
N ALA A 255 7.15 -4.28 10.04
CA ALA A 255 6.96 -4.99 11.31
C ALA A 255 7.61 -4.31 12.52
N ASN A 256 8.66 -3.49 12.30
CA ASN A 256 9.37 -2.75 13.36
C ASN A 256 8.79 -1.36 13.64
N MET A 257 7.85 -0.88 12.81
CA MET A 257 7.28 0.47 12.89
C MET A 257 5.76 0.44 12.75
N ILE A 258 5.11 -0.60 13.30
CA ILE A 258 3.65 -0.82 13.16
C ILE A 258 2.84 0.41 13.61
N ASP A 259 3.26 1.07 14.69
CA ASP A 259 2.59 2.25 15.24
C ASP A 259 2.51 3.42 14.24
N GLN A 260 3.38 3.47 13.22
CA GLN A 260 3.34 4.50 12.17
C GLN A 260 2.24 4.30 11.13
N TYR A 261 1.60 3.13 11.14
CA TYR A 261 0.54 2.72 10.21
C TYR A 261 -0.83 2.65 10.90
N GLU A 262 -0.90 2.94 12.20
CA GLU A 262 -2.17 3.09 12.92
C GLU A 262 -2.96 4.24 12.27
N ASP A 263 -4.25 4.02 12.03
CA ASP A 263 -5.16 4.96 11.38
C ASP A 263 -4.73 5.45 9.99
N LYS A 264 -3.92 4.67 9.26
CA LYS A 264 -3.57 4.91 7.85
C LYS A 264 -4.17 3.88 6.92
N LEU A 265 -4.37 4.29 5.68
CA LEU A 265 -4.75 3.38 4.59
C LEU A 265 -3.52 3.06 3.73
N ASN A 266 -3.49 1.88 3.15
CA ASN A 266 -2.50 1.51 2.15
C ASN A 266 -2.91 2.02 0.77
N TRP A 267 -2.08 1.79 -0.25
CA TRP A 267 -2.34 2.24 -1.63
C TRP A 267 -3.50 1.54 -2.36
N PHE A 268 -4.16 0.58 -1.71
CA PHE A 268 -5.45 0.04 -2.13
C PHE A 268 -6.63 0.66 -1.38
N ASP A 269 -6.41 1.76 -0.66
CA ASP A 269 -7.39 2.42 0.20
C ASP A 269 -7.94 1.51 1.32
N GLU A 270 -7.12 0.54 1.77
CA GLU A 270 -7.48 -0.41 2.82
C GLU A 270 -6.64 -0.21 4.08
N PRO A 271 -7.17 -0.50 5.28
CA PRO A 271 -6.35 -0.57 6.48
C PRO A 271 -5.18 -1.54 6.29
N TYR A 272 -4.04 -1.24 6.90
CA TYR A 272 -2.93 -2.17 6.94
C TYR A 272 -3.32 -3.43 7.73
N ILE A 273 -3.46 -4.55 7.03
CA ILE A 273 -3.77 -5.87 7.62
C ILE A 273 -2.54 -6.80 7.56
N TYR A 274 -1.59 -6.48 6.68
CA TYR A 274 -0.38 -7.26 6.42
C TYR A 274 0.85 -6.44 6.74
N LYS A 275 1.91 -7.12 7.17
CA LYS A 275 3.20 -6.55 7.49
C LYS A 275 4.34 -7.32 6.85
N PHE A 276 5.42 -6.63 6.51
CA PHE A 276 6.65 -7.27 6.05
C PHE A 276 7.70 -7.28 7.18
N LYS A 277 8.40 -8.41 7.32
CA LYS A 277 9.49 -8.59 8.28
C LYS A 277 10.78 -8.84 7.50
N HIS A 278 11.84 -8.14 7.86
CA HIS A 278 13.18 -8.31 7.30
C HIS A 278 14.25 -8.19 8.40
N SER A 279 15.45 -8.71 8.13
CA SER A 279 16.65 -8.59 8.98
C SER A 279 17.57 -7.42 8.58
N ILE A 280 17.24 -6.71 7.49
CA ILE A 280 18.07 -5.61 6.95
C ILE A 280 18.22 -4.50 7.98
N SER A 281 19.46 -4.09 8.25
CA SER A 281 19.78 -2.90 9.04
C SER A 281 19.50 -1.65 8.20
N THR A 282 18.27 -1.15 8.22
CA THR A 282 17.97 0.18 7.72
C THR A 282 18.38 1.20 8.77
N ASN A 283 19.01 2.30 8.34
CA ASN A 283 19.07 3.50 9.18
C ASN A 283 17.63 3.97 9.33
N THR A 284 16.99 3.61 10.44
CA THR A 284 15.66 4.10 10.81
C THR A 284 15.69 5.62 10.77
N VAL A 285 14.98 6.21 9.80
CA VAL A 285 14.51 7.58 9.91
C VAL A 285 13.63 7.59 11.14
N SER A 286 14.01 8.38 12.14
CA SER A 286 13.29 8.43 13.40
C SER A 286 11.83 8.75 13.15
N SER A 287 10.94 7.94 13.73
CA SER A 287 9.52 8.23 13.86
C SER A 287 9.36 9.63 14.47
N GLU A 288 8.84 10.58 13.70
CA GLU A 288 8.12 11.70 14.28
C GLU A 288 6.75 11.13 14.70
N THR A 289 6.63 10.86 16.00
CA THR A 289 5.39 10.47 16.69
C THR A 289 4.23 11.37 16.23
N PRO A 290 2.98 10.86 16.12
CA PRO A 290 1.82 11.72 15.90
C PRO A 290 1.86 12.84 16.91
N ALA A 291 1.51 14.05 16.47
CA ALA A 291 1.56 15.28 17.25
C ALA A 291 1.03 15.07 18.68
N VAL A 292 1.94 14.72 19.58
CA VAL A 292 1.72 14.91 21.01
C VAL A 292 1.48 16.41 21.13
N LYS A 293 0.40 16.78 21.81
CA LYS A 293 0.14 18.16 22.24
C LYS A 293 1.26 18.58 23.20
N ASN A 294 2.45 18.75 22.66
CA ASN A 294 3.49 19.55 23.25
C ASN A 294 2.97 20.97 23.13
N GLU A 295 3.13 21.75 24.19
CA GLU A 295 2.94 23.19 24.14
C GLU A 295 3.72 23.73 22.92
N LYS A 296 3.13 24.61 22.12
CA LYS A 296 3.70 25.07 20.86
C LYS A 296 3.95 26.58 20.91
N ASN A 297 5.10 27.00 20.40
CA ASN A 297 5.34 28.40 20.12
C ASN A 297 4.62 28.77 18.82
N ILE A 298 3.86 29.85 18.84
CA ILE A 298 3.03 30.27 17.70
C ILE A 298 3.56 31.60 17.18
N LEU A 299 3.87 31.64 15.89
CA LEU A 299 4.14 32.85 15.13
C LEU A 299 2.90 33.18 14.30
N THR A 300 2.37 34.38 14.49
CA THR A 300 1.22 34.89 13.71
C THR A 300 1.64 36.11 12.93
N ILE A 301 1.30 36.14 11.64
CA ILE A 301 1.51 37.31 10.79
C ILE A 301 0.28 38.23 10.86
N SER A 302 0.51 39.53 11.05
CA SER A 302 -0.51 40.56 11.15
C SER A 302 -0.09 41.83 10.38
N ARG A 303 -1.02 42.75 10.15
CA ARG A 303 -0.70 44.05 9.54
C ARG A 303 -0.08 45.01 10.56
N ILE A 304 0.94 45.75 10.15
CA ILE A 304 1.57 46.80 10.97
C ILE A 304 0.59 47.93 11.28
N ASP A 305 -0.34 48.22 10.37
CA ASP A 305 -1.38 49.25 10.55
C ASP A 305 -2.52 48.85 11.48
N GLY A 306 -2.52 47.61 11.98
CA GLY A 306 -3.56 47.06 12.85
C GLY A 306 -4.86 46.67 12.13
N GLY A 307 -4.87 46.65 10.79
CA GLY A 307 -5.99 46.11 10.02
C GLY A 307 -6.22 44.62 10.30
N ALA A 308 -7.50 44.23 10.42
CA ALA A 308 -7.88 42.87 10.78
C ALA A 308 -7.64 41.87 9.63
N ASP A 309 -7.92 42.27 8.39
CA ASP A 309 -7.76 41.41 7.22
C ASP A 309 -6.36 41.60 6.64
N LEU A 310 -5.58 40.52 6.50
CA LEU A 310 -4.23 40.62 5.93
C LEU A 310 -4.25 41.21 4.52
N ASN A 311 -5.13 40.70 3.64
CA ASN A 311 -5.17 41.03 2.22
C ASN A 311 -3.77 40.94 1.57
N MET A 312 -3.01 39.94 1.98
CA MET A 312 -1.59 39.81 1.64
C MET A 312 -1.43 39.16 0.28
N SER A 313 -0.53 39.69 -0.55
CA SER A 313 -0.21 39.10 -1.85
C SER A 313 0.37 37.68 -1.70
N HIS A 314 0.00 36.78 -2.62
CA HIS A 314 0.49 35.40 -2.68
C HIS A 314 2.02 35.28 -2.68
N VAL A 315 2.75 36.29 -3.16
CA VAL A 315 4.22 36.29 -3.20
C VAL A 315 4.89 36.10 -1.83
N TYR A 316 4.20 36.50 -0.74
CA TYR A 316 4.66 36.26 0.63
C TYR A 316 4.50 34.79 1.05
N ALA A 317 3.44 34.12 0.59
CA ALA A 317 3.28 32.69 0.81
C ALA A 317 4.27 31.89 -0.05
N ASP A 318 4.46 32.29 -1.32
CA ASP A 318 5.39 31.64 -2.23
C ASP A 318 6.82 31.59 -1.68
N ILE A 319 7.32 32.70 -1.11
CA ILE A 319 8.69 32.73 -0.58
C ILE A 319 8.86 31.80 0.63
N LEU A 320 7.87 31.76 1.54
CA LEU A 320 7.90 30.88 2.70
C LEU A 320 7.90 29.40 2.31
N ILE A 321 7.10 29.04 1.29
CA ILE A 321 7.02 27.67 0.79
C ILE A 321 8.28 27.28 0.00
N ASN A 322 8.80 28.18 -0.84
CA ASN A 322 10.03 27.92 -1.62
C ASN A 322 11.25 27.67 -0.71
N ASP A 323 11.34 28.39 0.41
CA ASP A 323 12.45 28.25 1.35
C ASP A 323 12.17 27.25 2.48
N TYR A 324 10.99 26.61 2.51
CA TYR A 324 10.57 25.75 3.62
C TYR A 324 11.57 24.63 3.89
N MET A 325 12.14 23.97 2.88
CA MET A 325 13.14 22.91 3.11
C MET A 325 14.33 23.39 3.96
N THR A 326 14.77 24.64 3.76
CA THR A 326 15.89 25.24 4.49
C THR A 326 15.57 25.47 5.97
N TYR A 327 14.31 25.78 6.28
CA TYR A 327 13.87 26.16 7.62
C TYR A 327 12.96 25.13 8.31
N SER A 328 12.63 24.03 7.64
CA SER A 328 11.73 22.97 8.12
C SER A 328 12.17 22.36 9.46
N GLN A 329 13.46 22.41 9.78
CA GLN A 329 13.97 21.98 11.07
C GLN A 329 13.49 22.82 12.27
N TYR A 330 12.97 24.03 12.04
CA TYR A 330 12.43 24.93 13.07
C TYR A 330 10.89 24.92 13.12
N ILE A 331 10.23 24.35 12.11
CA ILE A 331 8.79 24.44 11.88
C ILE A 331 8.16 23.08 12.16
N ASP A 332 7.10 23.08 12.98
CA ASP A 332 6.24 21.92 13.19
C ASP A 332 5.04 21.95 12.22
N ASP A 333 4.45 23.14 12.02
CA ASP A 333 3.34 23.34 11.10
C ASP A 333 3.38 24.75 10.49
N ILE A 334 2.91 24.91 9.25
CA ILE A 334 2.73 26.19 8.58
C ILE A 334 1.36 26.22 7.93
N VAL A 335 0.48 27.07 8.44
CA VAL A 335 -0.90 27.22 7.99
C VAL A 335 -1.02 28.50 7.16
N ILE A 336 -1.17 28.34 5.85
CA ILE A 336 -1.46 29.43 4.91
C ILE A 336 -2.90 29.29 4.44
N SER A 337 -3.73 30.29 4.76
CA SER A 337 -5.15 30.33 4.33
C SER A 337 -5.33 31.30 3.18
N THR A 338 -5.93 30.83 2.10
CA THR A 338 -6.41 31.67 1.00
C THR A 338 -7.88 32.03 1.19
N ALA A 339 -8.25 33.25 0.82
CA ALA A 339 -9.61 33.77 1.03
C ALA A 339 -10.67 33.17 0.13
N VAL A 340 -10.24 32.70 -1.03
CA VAL A 340 -11.13 32.29 -2.08
C VAL A 340 -11.21 30.77 -2.11
N MET A 341 -12.36 30.25 -1.67
CA MET A 341 -12.77 28.90 -2.00
C MET A 341 -13.22 28.89 -3.47
N GLY A 342 -12.55 28.09 -4.29
CA GLY A 342 -12.93 27.93 -5.68
C GLY A 342 -14.16 27.05 -5.81
N VAL A 343 -15.01 27.36 -6.79
CA VAL A 343 -16.20 26.56 -7.12
C VAL A 343 -15.96 25.86 -8.42
N ASP A 344 -16.08 24.53 -8.42
CA ASP A 344 -15.90 23.77 -9.65
C ASP A 344 -16.97 24.16 -10.68
N ARG A 345 -16.51 24.49 -11.89
CA ARG A 345 -17.38 24.97 -12.97
C ARG A 345 -18.36 23.90 -13.45
N SER A 346 -17.97 22.62 -13.39
CA SER A 346 -18.81 21.49 -13.83
C SER A 346 -19.95 21.17 -12.85
N SER A 347 -19.78 21.54 -11.58
CA SER A 347 -20.67 21.20 -10.46
C SER A 347 -21.99 21.97 -10.38
N LYS A 348 -22.33 22.86 -11.34
CA LYS A 348 -23.40 23.87 -11.23
C LYS A 348 -24.76 23.31 -10.78
N PRO A 349 -25.22 23.56 -9.54
CA PRO A 349 -26.62 23.41 -9.19
C PRO A 349 -27.42 24.55 -9.83
N LEU A 350 -28.65 24.28 -10.26
CA LEU A 350 -29.56 25.35 -10.68
C LEU A 350 -29.83 26.29 -9.48
N TYR A 351 -29.70 27.60 -9.69
CA TYR A 351 -30.06 28.68 -8.75
C TYR A 351 -29.13 28.96 -7.54
N THR A 352 -27.83 28.64 -7.62
CA THR A 352 -26.84 29.08 -6.60
C THR A 352 -26.13 30.39 -6.98
N ASN A 353 -25.80 31.22 -5.99
CA ASN A 353 -25.19 32.55 -6.14
C ASN A 353 -23.66 32.59 -6.00
N TYR A 354 -22.96 31.46 -6.13
CA TYR A 354 -21.49 31.45 -6.01
C TYR A 354 -20.82 31.96 -7.29
N GLU A 355 -19.75 32.74 -7.14
CA GLU A 355 -18.92 33.15 -8.27
C GLU A 355 -18.06 31.98 -8.74
N MET A 356 -18.16 31.64 -10.02
CA MET A 356 -17.29 30.65 -10.66
C MET A 356 -15.91 31.28 -10.86
N TYR A 357 -14.89 30.69 -10.23
CA TYR A 357 -13.50 30.96 -10.58
C TYR A 357 -13.18 30.04 -11.76
N GLY A 358 -12.66 30.55 -12.88
CA GLY A 358 -12.53 29.90 -14.19
C GLY A 358 -11.59 28.68 -14.26
N ILE A 359 -11.61 27.82 -13.24
CA ILE A 359 -10.83 26.61 -13.09
C ILE A 359 -11.79 25.44 -12.89
N THR A 360 -11.53 24.36 -13.62
CA THR A 360 -12.31 23.14 -13.56
C THR A 360 -11.50 22.08 -12.82
N ILE A 361 -12.18 21.36 -11.92
CA ILE A 361 -11.65 20.12 -11.35
C ILE A 361 -12.16 18.96 -12.21
N GLY A 362 -11.22 18.22 -12.79
CA GLY A 362 -11.50 16.98 -13.50
C GLY A 362 -10.80 15.80 -12.85
N TRP A 363 -10.97 14.64 -13.46
CA TRP A 363 -10.54 13.37 -12.87
C TRP A 363 -9.99 12.50 -13.98
N ARG A 364 -8.80 11.95 -13.75
CA ARG A 364 -8.27 10.89 -14.61
C ARG A 364 -8.69 9.55 -14.05
N GLY A 365 -9.28 8.69 -14.88
CA GLY A 365 -9.65 7.32 -14.50
C GLY A 365 -11.13 7.08 -14.15
N VAL A 366 -12.02 8.07 -14.27
CA VAL A 366 -13.46 7.94 -13.96
C VAL A 366 -14.31 8.47 -15.12
N ASP A 367 -15.20 7.64 -15.69
CA ASP A 367 -16.01 7.98 -16.87
C ASP A 367 -17.24 8.83 -16.49
N ILE A 368 -17.42 10.02 -17.11
CA ILE A 368 -18.37 11.11 -16.74
C ILE A 368 -19.83 10.67 -16.46
N ASP A 369 -20.26 9.53 -17.01
CA ASP A 369 -21.63 9.05 -16.85
C ASP A 369 -21.91 8.29 -15.52
N ASP A 370 -20.86 7.89 -14.78
CA ASP A 370 -20.99 7.20 -13.48
C ASP A 370 -21.19 8.15 -12.26
N TYR A 371 -21.37 9.45 -12.52
CA TYR A 371 -21.10 10.56 -11.59
C TYR A 371 -22.23 10.95 -10.63
N LYS A 372 -23.34 10.22 -10.58
CA LYS A 372 -24.47 10.63 -9.74
C LYS A 372 -24.16 10.76 -8.24
N PRO A 373 -23.21 10.00 -7.65
CA PRO A 373 -22.76 10.22 -6.27
C PRO A 373 -21.73 11.35 -6.10
N LEU A 374 -21.14 11.86 -7.19
CA LEU A 374 -20.08 12.88 -7.22
C LEU A 374 -20.61 14.33 -7.27
N LEU A 375 -21.94 14.49 -7.29
CA LEU A 375 -22.65 15.77 -7.45
C LEU A 375 -22.53 16.75 -6.26
N ASP A 376 -21.92 16.33 -5.15
CA ASP A 376 -21.73 17.17 -3.95
C ASP A 376 -20.32 17.78 -3.83
N LEU A 377 -19.42 17.46 -4.77
CA LEU A 377 -18.08 18.06 -4.89
C LEU A 377 -18.16 19.41 -5.60
N MET A 378 -18.42 20.44 -4.80
CA MET A 378 -18.63 21.79 -5.31
C MET A 378 -17.39 22.67 -5.20
N PHE A 379 -16.44 22.33 -4.34
CA PHE A 379 -15.42 23.28 -3.90
C PHE A 379 -14.00 22.71 -3.99
N HIS A 380 -13.05 23.61 -4.22
CA HIS A 380 -11.63 23.31 -4.07
C HIS A 380 -10.91 24.44 -3.35
N GLN A 381 -9.85 24.11 -2.61
CA GLN A 381 -9.09 25.09 -1.85
C GLN A 381 -7.63 24.67 -1.68
N SER A 382 -6.71 25.64 -1.69
CA SER A 382 -5.31 25.39 -1.35
C SER A 382 -5.12 25.12 0.14
N VAL A 383 -4.25 24.18 0.48
CA VAL A 383 -3.81 23.92 1.86
C VAL A 383 -2.31 23.75 1.92
N THR A 384 -1.75 24.07 3.08
CA THR A 384 -0.39 23.71 3.48
C THR A 384 -0.38 22.81 4.72
N SER A 385 -1.55 22.58 5.32
CA SER A 385 -1.72 21.91 6.61
C SER A 385 -3.13 21.37 6.78
N THR A 386 -3.24 20.20 7.39
CA THR A 386 -4.48 19.55 7.84
C THR A 386 -5.18 20.34 8.93
N SER A 387 -4.45 21.11 9.75
CA SER A 387 -5.02 22.04 10.73
C SER A 387 -6.02 23.01 10.07
N ASN A 388 -5.76 23.43 8.83
CA ASN A 388 -6.68 24.29 8.08
C ASN A 388 -7.99 23.56 7.73
N ILE A 389 -7.89 22.30 7.32
CA ILE A 389 -9.03 21.46 6.98
C ILE A 389 -9.89 21.21 8.22
N ILE A 390 -9.26 20.80 9.33
CA ILE A 390 -9.93 20.48 10.60
C ILE A 390 -10.67 21.70 11.15
N ASN A 391 -10.06 22.89 11.13
CA ASN A 391 -10.68 24.11 11.66
C ASN A 391 -11.86 24.62 10.81
N ARG A 392 -11.99 24.16 9.56
CA ARG A 392 -13.06 24.58 8.63
C ARG A 392 -14.27 23.63 8.64
N LYS A 393 -14.16 22.46 9.26
CA LYS A 393 -15.19 21.41 9.26
C LYS A 393 -15.76 21.21 10.66
N SER A 394 -17.03 20.83 10.74
CA SER A 394 -17.71 20.70 12.05
C SER A 394 -17.18 19.54 12.89
N ASP A 395 -16.91 18.41 12.24
CA ASP A 395 -16.17 17.26 12.71
C ASP A 395 -15.27 16.76 11.56
N CYS A 396 -13.98 16.56 11.82
CA CYS A 396 -13.05 16.18 10.77
C CYS A 396 -11.97 15.26 11.30
N GLU A 397 -11.84 14.11 10.65
CA GLU A 397 -10.73 13.19 10.81
C GLU A 397 -10.01 13.08 9.46
N ILE A 398 -8.68 13.14 9.48
CA ILE A 398 -7.85 13.07 8.27
C ILE A 398 -7.01 11.82 8.34
N ILE A 399 -7.02 11.07 7.25
CA ILE A 399 -6.42 9.75 7.14
C ILE A 399 -5.45 9.80 5.95
N PHE A 400 -4.16 9.68 6.22
CA PHE A 400 -3.14 9.62 5.16
C PHE A 400 -3.02 8.23 4.56
N TYR A 401 -2.65 8.19 3.29
CA TYR A 401 -2.31 6.95 2.59
C TYR A 401 -0.82 6.66 2.75
N GLY A 402 -0.44 5.40 2.81
CA GLY A 402 0.96 5.01 2.74
C GLY A 402 1.81 5.57 3.89
N ASP A 403 2.97 6.07 3.50
CA ASP A 403 3.91 6.78 4.35
C ASP A 403 3.80 8.31 4.18
N TYR A 404 2.72 8.82 3.58
CA TYR A 404 2.48 10.26 3.50
C TYR A 404 2.21 10.86 4.88
N THR A 405 2.58 12.13 5.02
CA THR A 405 2.55 12.89 6.26
C THR A 405 2.13 14.34 6.01
N GLU A 406 1.89 15.08 7.09
CA GLU A 406 1.63 16.53 7.08
C GLU A 406 2.63 17.32 6.22
N LYS A 407 3.92 16.97 6.29
CA LYS A 407 4.99 17.67 5.56
C LYS A 407 4.83 17.59 4.05
N ASP A 408 4.25 16.50 3.56
CA ASP A 408 4.00 16.29 2.13
C ASP A 408 2.96 17.30 1.62
N LEU A 409 2.07 17.84 2.47
CA LEU A 409 1.13 18.90 2.08
C LEU A 409 1.79 20.28 1.89
N ILE A 410 2.96 20.49 2.49
CA ILE A 410 3.71 21.75 2.37
C ILE A 410 4.59 21.70 1.12
N ILE A 411 5.39 20.64 0.98
CA ILE A 411 6.24 20.41 -0.19
C ILE A 411 6.04 18.98 -0.69
N PRO A 412 5.49 18.82 -1.90
CA PRO A 412 5.37 17.53 -2.55
C PRO A 412 6.72 16.84 -2.81
N ARG A 413 6.77 15.51 -2.74
CA ARG A 413 8.01 14.75 -2.98
C ARG A 413 8.41 14.83 -4.46
N GLU A 414 9.68 15.12 -4.71
CA GLU A 414 10.20 15.27 -6.08
C GLU A 414 9.96 14.02 -6.95
N GLU A 415 9.99 12.82 -6.35
CA GLU A 415 9.80 11.56 -7.06
C GLU A 415 8.38 11.32 -7.59
N ASP A 416 7.37 11.92 -6.94
CA ASP A 416 5.96 11.87 -7.35
C ASP A 416 5.62 12.97 -8.36
N CYS A 417 6.31 14.12 -8.28
CA CYS A 417 6.10 15.28 -9.14
C CYS A 417 6.71 15.10 -10.54
N LYS A 418 6.13 14.19 -11.34
CA LYS A 418 6.54 13.91 -12.74
C LYS A 418 5.45 14.30 -13.73
N GLY A 419 5.87 14.81 -14.89
CA GLY A 419 4.95 15.19 -15.96
C GLY A 419 4.04 16.35 -15.54
N PHE A 420 2.73 16.11 -15.50
CA PHE A 420 1.73 17.08 -15.09
C PHE A 420 1.44 17.06 -13.59
N VAL A 421 1.95 16.09 -12.82
CA VAL A 421 1.76 16.05 -11.37
C VAL A 421 2.56 17.17 -10.72
N LYS A 422 1.86 18.12 -10.09
CA LYS A 422 2.44 19.31 -9.45
C LYS A 422 2.29 19.31 -7.93
N GLY A 423 1.43 18.46 -7.39
CA GLY A 423 1.19 18.42 -5.96
C GLY A 423 0.30 17.28 -5.53
N TYR A 424 -0.26 17.43 -4.33
CA TYR A 424 -1.10 16.41 -3.72
C TYR A 424 -2.50 16.92 -3.38
N ALA A 425 -3.39 15.99 -3.11
CA ALA A 425 -4.75 16.27 -2.70
C ALA A 425 -5.14 15.51 -1.42
N ILE A 426 -5.96 16.16 -0.59
CA ILE A 426 -6.76 15.51 0.46
C ILE A 426 -8.21 15.57 0.00
N VAL A 427 -8.79 14.38 -0.23
CA VAL A 427 -10.13 14.23 -0.81
C VAL A 427 -11.15 13.81 0.24
N PRO A 428 -12.45 14.09 0.06
CA PRO A 428 -13.46 13.54 0.95
C PRO A 428 -13.52 12.00 0.85
N SER A 429 -13.70 11.31 1.96
CA SER A 429 -13.84 9.84 1.98
C SER A 429 -15.02 9.33 1.14
N THR A 430 -16.11 10.12 1.02
CA THR A 430 -17.24 9.84 0.12
C THR A 430 -16.81 9.75 -1.34
N PHE A 431 -15.87 10.61 -1.76
CA PHE A 431 -15.28 10.61 -3.08
C PHE A 431 -14.46 9.35 -3.33
N ASN A 432 -13.59 9.02 -2.37
CA ASN A 432 -12.72 7.85 -2.49
C ASN A 432 -13.50 6.52 -2.49
N ASN A 433 -14.55 6.43 -1.67
CA ASN A 433 -15.47 5.29 -1.67
C ASN A 433 -16.24 5.13 -2.99
N ALA A 434 -16.50 6.24 -3.69
CA ALA A 434 -17.10 6.18 -5.01
C ALA A 434 -16.07 5.72 -6.03
N SER A 435 -14.87 6.31 -6.09
CA SER A 435 -13.83 5.93 -7.07
C SER A 435 -13.35 4.49 -6.92
N SER A 436 -13.13 4.03 -5.68
CA SER A 436 -12.69 2.65 -5.38
C SER A 436 -13.70 1.57 -5.82
N GLN A 437 -14.98 1.91 -6.00
CA GLN A 437 -15.96 0.97 -6.58
C GLN A 437 -15.75 0.75 -8.09
N TYR A 438 -15.08 1.69 -8.76
CA TYR A 438 -14.83 1.67 -10.20
C TYR A 438 -13.38 1.29 -10.56
N SER A 439 -12.42 1.49 -9.66
CA SER A 439 -11.01 1.13 -9.86
C SER A 439 -10.63 -0.16 -9.12
N GLN A 440 -10.13 -1.13 -9.87
CA GLN A 440 -9.64 -2.41 -9.36
C GLN A 440 -8.11 -2.44 -9.48
N GLY A 441 -7.39 -1.87 -8.50
CA GLY A 441 -5.94 -1.70 -8.53
C GLY A 441 -5.46 -0.62 -7.55
N GLU A 442 -4.21 -0.17 -7.68
CA GLU A 442 -3.82 1.12 -7.09
C GLU A 442 -4.77 2.21 -7.58
N SER A 443 -5.11 3.17 -6.71
CA SER A 443 -5.90 4.32 -7.12
C SER A 443 -5.11 5.16 -8.13
N ASP A 444 -5.44 5.03 -9.41
CA ASP A 444 -4.95 5.88 -10.51
C ASP A 444 -5.62 7.26 -10.52
N LEU A 445 -6.44 7.55 -9.49
CA LEU A 445 -7.17 8.79 -9.35
C LEU A 445 -6.18 9.95 -9.31
N MET A 446 -6.28 10.85 -10.30
CA MET A 446 -5.59 12.13 -10.31
C MET A 446 -6.62 13.24 -10.40
N ILE A 447 -6.49 14.23 -9.54
CA ILE A 447 -7.30 15.44 -9.59
C ILE A 447 -6.65 16.37 -10.62
N THR A 448 -7.32 16.60 -11.75
CA THR A 448 -6.86 17.56 -12.76
C THR A 448 -7.41 18.94 -12.41
N TYR A 449 -6.52 19.92 -12.41
CA TYR A 449 -6.79 21.31 -12.12
C TYR A 449 -6.40 22.12 -13.34
N HIS A 450 -7.39 22.63 -14.07
CA HIS A 450 -7.11 23.24 -15.37
C HIS A 450 -8.07 24.37 -15.75
N THR A 451 -7.55 25.26 -16.59
CA THR A 451 -8.33 26.31 -17.27
C THR A 451 -8.82 25.80 -18.62
N GLU A 452 -10.06 26.08 -19.02
CA GLU A 452 -10.58 25.68 -20.34
C GLU A 452 -10.06 26.58 -21.48
N GLU A 453 -9.57 25.97 -22.57
CA GLU A 453 -8.96 26.67 -23.72
C GLU A 453 -9.91 27.61 -24.48
N GLU A 454 -11.23 27.39 -24.44
CA GLU A 454 -12.17 28.08 -25.34
C GLU A 454 -12.79 29.37 -24.78
N TYR A 455 -12.64 29.68 -23.48
CA TYR A 455 -13.36 30.80 -22.86
C TYR A 455 -12.49 31.94 -22.32
N ASP A 456 -11.20 31.72 -22.06
CA ASP A 456 -10.38 32.64 -21.30
C ASP A 456 -9.39 33.42 -22.18
N GLY A 457 -9.92 34.37 -22.96
CA GLY A 457 -9.27 35.66 -23.29
C GLY A 457 -7.83 35.68 -23.86
N GLY A 458 -7.22 34.54 -24.21
CA GLY A 458 -5.79 34.42 -24.54
C GLY A 458 -4.85 34.31 -23.33
N PHE A 459 -5.34 33.85 -22.17
CA PHE A 459 -4.51 33.63 -20.98
C PHE A 459 -3.67 32.34 -21.10
N PRO A 460 -2.56 32.21 -20.35
CA PRO A 460 -1.79 30.97 -20.27
C PRO A 460 -2.66 29.81 -19.77
N ILE A 461 -2.55 28.65 -20.42
CA ILE A 461 -3.22 27.43 -19.97
C ILE A 461 -2.55 26.95 -18.68
N VAL A 462 -3.33 26.84 -17.61
CA VAL A 462 -2.94 26.12 -16.40
C VAL A 462 -3.46 24.70 -16.53
N TYR A 463 -2.59 23.72 -16.33
CA TYR A 463 -2.91 22.31 -16.28
C TYR A 463 -1.98 21.63 -15.29
N SER A 464 -2.53 21.24 -14.15
CA SER A 464 -1.79 20.64 -13.05
C SER A 464 -2.57 19.42 -12.55
N GLU A 465 -1.87 18.32 -12.30
CA GLU A 465 -2.44 17.11 -11.69
C GLU A 465 -2.03 17.04 -10.22
N PHE A 466 -2.96 16.62 -9.37
CA PHE A 466 -2.74 16.41 -7.94
C PHE A 466 -3.05 14.97 -7.60
N LYS A 467 -2.07 14.30 -7.01
CA LYS A 467 -2.20 12.92 -6.55
C LYS A 467 -2.86 12.91 -5.17
N PRO A 468 -3.97 12.19 -4.96
CA PRO A 468 -4.53 11.97 -3.64
C PRO A 468 -3.52 11.25 -2.74
N ILE A 469 -3.25 11.81 -1.56
CA ILE A 469 -2.34 11.21 -0.56
C ILE A 469 -3.05 10.94 0.78
N GLY A 470 -4.33 11.23 0.84
CA GLY A 470 -5.14 11.03 2.03
C GLY A 470 -6.59 11.45 1.78
N GLU A 471 -7.43 11.08 2.73
CA GLU A 471 -8.83 11.45 2.75
C GLU A 471 -9.24 12.10 4.07
N TYR A 472 -10.42 12.72 4.07
CA TYR A 472 -11.04 13.20 5.30
C TYR A 472 -12.48 12.72 5.44
N VAL A 473 -12.88 12.50 6.70
CA VAL A 473 -14.23 12.10 7.09
C VAL A 473 -14.88 13.24 7.85
N THR A 474 -16.07 13.66 7.42
CA THR A 474 -16.85 14.72 8.06
C THR A 474 -18.35 14.47 7.89
N THR A 475 -19.17 15.09 8.74
CA THR A 475 -20.64 15.11 8.59
C THR A 475 -21.15 16.31 7.78
N ASP A 476 -20.25 17.19 7.33
CA ASP A 476 -20.60 18.34 6.50
C ASP A 476 -21.14 17.90 5.13
N LYS A 477 -22.10 18.66 4.59
CA LYS A 477 -22.82 18.31 3.34
C LYS A 477 -22.09 18.65 2.05
N TYR A 478 -21.17 19.60 2.09
CA TYR A 478 -20.48 20.08 0.90
C TYR A 478 -19.02 19.71 1.01
N ASP A 479 -18.59 18.95 0.02
CA ASP A 479 -17.28 18.36 -0.01
C ASP A 479 -16.32 19.28 -0.79
N THR A 480 -15.20 19.57 -0.15
CA THR A 480 -14.11 20.40 -0.67
C THR A 480 -12.91 19.51 -0.97
N ILE A 481 -12.32 19.65 -2.15
CA ILE A 481 -11.02 19.04 -2.42
C ILE A 481 -9.94 20.01 -1.99
N TYR A 482 -9.07 19.54 -1.10
CA TYR A 482 -7.95 20.34 -0.63
C TYR A 482 -6.71 19.98 -1.44
N LEU A 483 -6.15 20.96 -2.12
CA LEU A 483 -4.99 20.83 -2.99
C LEU A 483 -3.78 21.46 -2.33
N THR A 484 -2.60 20.86 -2.43
CA THR A 484 -1.38 21.49 -1.90
C THR A 484 -1.17 22.88 -2.51
N TYR A 485 -0.69 23.83 -1.71
CA TYR A 485 -0.40 25.18 -2.19
C TYR A 485 0.56 25.16 -3.39
N VAL A 486 1.60 24.31 -3.31
CA VAL A 486 2.47 24.00 -4.45
C VAL A 486 1.65 23.33 -5.55
N GLY A 487 1.74 23.88 -6.76
CA GLY A 487 0.92 23.49 -7.91
C GLY A 487 -0.37 24.30 -7.99
N TYR A 488 -1.06 24.52 -6.88
CA TYR A 488 -2.28 25.35 -6.88
C TYR A 488 -1.97 26.81 -7.20
N ASN A 489 -0.82 27.31 -6.71
CA ASN A 489 -0.35 28.68 -6.94
C ASN A 489 0.09 28.96 -8.39
N GLU A 490 0.20 27.94 -9.27
CA GLU A 490 0.52 28.14 -10.70
C GLU A 490 -0.52 29.05 -11.39
N LYS A 491 -1.75 29.12 -10.87
CA LYS A 491 -2.79 30.02 -11.40
C LYS A 491 -2.42 31.50 -11.32
N TYR A 492 -1.55 31.92 -10.40
CA TYR A 492 -1.24 33.33 -10.20
C TYR A 492 -0.46 33.96 -11.36
N VAL A 493 -0.08 33.19 -12.38
CA VAL A 493 0.40 33.76 -13.66
C VAL A 493 -0.72 34.46 -14.45
N ILE A 494 -1.99 34.14 -14.18
CA ILE A 494 -3.17 34.70 -14.84
C ILE A 494 -3.67 35.91 -14.03
N GLU A 495 -3.80 37.06 -14.69
CA GLU A 495 -4.11 38.36 -14.05
C GLU A 495 -5.32 38.35 -13.10
N PRO A 496 -6.49 37.79 -13.45
CA PRO A 496 -7.61 37.64 -12.52
C PRO A 496 -7.23 37.04 -11.16
N TYR A 497 -6.37 36.01 -11.13
CA TYR A 497 -6.02 35.31 -9.90
C TYR A 497 -4.94 36.03 -9.09
N LYS A 498 -4.17 36.96 -9.68
CA LYS A 498 -3.16 37.75 -8.93
C LYS A 498 -3.76 38.61 -7.81
N SER A 499 -5.05 38.93 -7.93
CA SER A 499 -5.80 39.71 -6.95
C SER A 499 -6.33 38.88 -5.79
N GLU A 500 -6.21 37.55 -5.84
CA GLU A 500 -6.45 36.70 -4.67
C GLU A 500 -5.39 36.98 -3.59
N TYR A 501 -5.81 36.84 -2.34
CA TYR A 501 -4.99 37.20 -1.19
C TYR A 501 -4.98 36.11 -0.12
N ILE A 502 -3.91 36.15 0.66
CA ILE A 502 -3.70 35.35 1.86
C ILE A 502 -4.42 36.04 3.02
N GLU A 503 -5.29 35.29 3.71
CA GLU A 503 -6.06 35.75 4.87
C GLU A 503 -5.27 35.64 6.17
N SER A 504 -4.50 34.57 6.30
CA SER A 504 -3.74 34.27 7.51
C SER A 504 -2.49 33.45 7.19
N ILE A 505 -1.41 33.75 7.89
CA ILE A 505 -0.24 32.88 8.01
C ILE A 505 0.02 32.65 9.49
N VAL A 506 -0.02 31.39 9.89
CA VAL A 506 0.30 30.93 11.24
C VAL A 506 1.39 29.87 11.13
N ILE A 507 2.46 30.01 11.91
CA ILE A 507 3.58 29.07 11.91
C ILE A 507 3.75 28.56 13.33
N GLU A 508 3.68 27.24 13.50
CA GLU A 508 4.01 26.56 14.74
C GLU A 508 5.48 26.15 14.69
N THR A 509 6.24 26.53 15.72
CA THR A 509 7.69 26.26 15.75
C THR A 509 8.05 25.25 16.83
N LYS A 510 9.12 24.50 16.59
CA LYS A 510 9.70 23.55 17.55
C LYS A 510 10.18 24.27 18.81
N LYS A 511 9.79 23.77 19.97
CA LYS A 511 10.18 24.33 21.28
C LYS A 511 11.63 24.08 21.66
N ASP A 512 12.19 22.92 21.28
CA ASP A 512 13.47 22.44 21.82
C ASP A 512 14.70 22.91 21.00
N ILE A 513 14.51 23.86 20.09
CA ILE A 513 15.54 24.33 19.16
C ILE A 513 15.61 25.86 19.19
N ASP A 514 16.83 26.40 19.13
CA ASP A 514 17.03 27.84 18.93
C ASP A 514 16.52 28.27 17.56
N ILE A 515 15.38 28.97 17.53
CA ILE A 515 14.73 29.44 16.30
C ILE A 515 15.24 30.81 15.84
N THR A 516 16.27 31.40 16.48
CA THR A 516 16.82 32.71 16.08
C THR A 516 17.14 32.80 14.58
N PRO A 517 17.77 31.78 13.93
CA PRO A 517 18.02 31.84 12.49
C PRO A 517 16.75 31.90 11.64
N PHE A 518 15.65 31.33 12.13
CA PHE A 518 14.35 31.40 11.46
C PHE A 518 13.68 32.76 11.66
N LEU A 519 13.79 33.35 12.85
CA LEU A 519 13.32 34.72 13.10
C LEU A 519 14.07 35.74 12.25
N GLU A 520 15.40 35.62 12.13
CA GLU A 520 16.23 36.45 11.24
C GLU A 520 15.83 36.30 9.76
N TYR A 521 15.38 35.11 9.36
CA TYR A 521 14.83 34.88 8.03
C TYR A 521 13.48 35.58 7.85
N LEU A 522 12.54 35.42 8.79
CA LEU A 522 11.25 36.08 8.73
C LEU A 522 11.37 37.60 8.72
N GLU A 523 12.34 38.16 9.45
CA GLU A 523 12.64 39.59 9.48
C GLU A 523 12.95 40.21 8.11
N LYS A 524 13.35 39.41 7.12
CA LYS A 524 13.57 39.86 5.74
C LYS A 524 12.30 40.27 5.02
N TYR A 525 11.15 39.78 5.48
CA TYR A 525 9.84 39.93 4.84
C TYR A 525 8.79 40.56 5.75
N PHE A 526 8.86 40.25 7.05
CA PHE A 526 7.90 40.64 8.08
C PHE A 526 8.65 41.33 9.23
N ALA A 527 8.20 42.52 9.65
CA ALA A 527 8.83 43.20 10.78
C ALA A 527 8.52 42.49 12.12
N PRO A 528 9.41 42.49 13.12
CA PRO A 528 9.05 42.09 14.48
C PRO A 528 7.99 43.05 15.04
N ALA A 529 6.89 42.55 15.59
CA ALA A 529 5.77 43.39 16.02
C ALA A 529 6.16 44.42 17.11
N ASP A 530 7.05 44.05 18.02
CA ASP A 530 7.59 44.91 19.08
C ASP A 530 8.51 46.04 18.56
N ASN A 531 8.91 45.95 17.29
CA ASN A 531 9.89 46.84 16.68
C ASN A 531 9.48 47.31 15.26
N ALA A 532 8.20 47.18 14.91
CA ALA A 532 7.68 47.44 13.56
C ALA A 532 7.94 48.88 13.07
N GLU A 533 7.96 49.86 13.97
CA GLU A 533 8.22 51.27 13.63
C GLU A 533 9.60 51.48 12.97
N LYS A 534 10.62 50.64 13.24
CA LYS A 534 11.93 50.75 12.57
C LYS A 534 11.90 50.39 11.09
N TYR A 535 10.84 49.74 10.62
CA TYR A 535 10.70 49.23 9.25
C TYR A 535 9.78 50.12 8.41
N LYS A 536 9.11 51.09 9.02
CA LYS A 536 8.19 52.00 8.35
C LYS A 536 8.86 52.77 7.21
N GLY A 537 8.28 52.69 6.01
CA GLY A 537 8.80 53.36 4.81
C GLY A 537 10.06 52.72 4.22
N LYS A 538 10.41 51.49 4.63
CA LYS A 538 11.43 50.66 3.99
C LYS A 538 10.78 49.56 3.17
N ASP A 539 11.54 49.06 2.21
CA ASP A 539 11.19 47.88 1.44
C ASP A 539 11.84 46.63 2.05
N ASN A 540 11.13 45.51 1.96
CA ASN A 540 11.58 44.18 2.34
C ASN A 540 12.35 43.51 1.19
N GLU A 541 12.84 42.27 1.41
CA GLU A 541 13.62 41.57 0.39
C GLU A 541 12.82 41.16 -0.87
N LEU A 542 11.48 41.28 -0.85
CA LEU A 542 10.63 41.14 -2.05
C LEU A 542 10.54 42.45 -2.87
N GLY A 543 11.17 43.53 -2.40
CA GLY A 543 11.04 44.87 -3.00
C GLY A 543 9.68 45.52 -2.75
N LEU A 544 8.95 45.04 -1.74
CA LEU A 544 7.65 45.58 -1.32
C LEU A 544 7.81 46.33 0.00
N ALA A 545 6.97 47.33 0.26
CA ALA A 545 7.00 48.03 1.54
C ALA A 545 6.74 47.04 2.70
N TYR A 546 7.41 47.26 3.84
CA TYR A 546 7.06 46.54 5.08
C TYR A 546 5.66 46.95 5.53
N GLU A 547 4.68 46.09 5.24
CA GLU A 547 3.27 46.25 5.62
C GLU A 547 2.84 45.26 6.72
N PHE A 548 3.62 44.19 6.92
CA PHE A 548 3.27 43.06 7.77
C PHE A 548 4.32 42.85 8.86
N CYS A 549 3.87 42.33 10.00
CA CYS A 549 4.71 41.97 11.12
C CYS A 549 4.40 40.57 11.64
N TYR A 550 5.35 39.96 12.34
CA TYR A 550 5.15 38.71 13.07
C TYR A 550 5.10 38.98 14.59
N THR A 551 4.21 38.28 15.26
CA THR A 551 4.16 38.19 16.73
C THR A 551 4.55 36.78 17.15
N TRP A 552 5.45 36.67 18.13
CA TRP A 552 5.86 35.40 18.71
C TRP A 552 5.30 35.28 20.12
N ILE A 553 4.51 34.22 20.35
CA ILE A 553 3.99 33.89 21.67
C ILE A 553 4.66 32.60 22.12
N GLU A 554 5.53 32.72 23.13
CA GLU A 554 5.96 31.56 23.90
C GLU A 554 4.75 31.03 24.68
N SER A 555 4.31 29.81 24.37
CA SER A 555 3.31 29.14 25.21
C SER A 555 3.94 28.91 26.59
N ILE A 556 3.36 29.56 27.60
CA ILE A 556 3.71 29.40 29.01
C ILE A 556 3.11 28.08 29.50
N ASP A 557 3.95 27.24 30.13
CA ASP A 557 3.60 25.98 30.82
C ASP A 557 2.25 25.99 31.56
#